data_AF-A0A702LZJ2-F1
#
_entry.id   AF-A0A702LZJ2-F1
#
_cell.length_a   1.000
_cell.length_b   1.000
_cell.length_c   1.000
_cell.angle_alpha   90.00
_cell.angle_beta   90.00
_cell.angle_gamma   90.00
#
_symmetry.space_group_name_H-M   'P 1'
#
loop_
_entity.id
_entity.type
_entity.pdbx_description
1 polymer ?
#
loop_
_entity_poly.entity_id
_entity_poly.type
_entity_poly.pdbx_seq_one_letter_code
_entity_poly.pdbx_strand_id
1 'polypeptide(L)' 'MTKAETERHLRGIYFEWIRENRDTSEKELSFHGYICHLPNFSAFRFGAARDYQQTAMWVREWNEQLGISS' A
#
# COMPACT_ATOMS: atom_id res chain seq x y z
N MET A 1 11.12 11.28 -0.10
CA MET A 1 10.48 10.82 1.15
C MET A 1 11.38 9.78 1.81
N THR A 2 11.40 9.67 3.13
CA THR A 2 12.00 8.54 3.86
C THR A 2 11.10 7.30 3.77
N LYS A 3 11.55 6.14 4.26
CA LYS A 3 10.71 4.93 4.35
C LYS A 3 9.47 5.17 5.22
N ALA A 4 9.67 5.78 6.39
CA ALA A 4 8.58 6.07 7.32
C ALA A 4 7.58 7.10 6.75
N GLU A 5 8.08 8.12 6.03
CA GLU A 5 7.21 9.07 5.32
C GLU A 5 6.42 8.38 4.19
N THR A 6 7.07 7.50 3.44
CA THR A 6 6.44 6.72 2.36
C THR A 6 5.33 5.84 2.93
N GLU A 7 5.61 5.09 3.98
CA GLU A 7 4.63 4.24 4.67
C GLU A 7 3.43 5.06 5.15
N ARG A 8 3.67 6.16 5.87
CA ARG A 8 2.58 7.03 6.38
C ARG A 8 1.71 7.57 5.24
N HIS A 9 2.34 8.03 4.16
CA HIS A 9 1.64 8.57 3.01
C HIS A 9 0.82 7.50 2.29
N LEU A 10 1.43 6.35 2.00
CA LEU A 10 0.76 5.22 1.35
C LEU A 10 -0.35 4.63 2.22
N ARG A 11 -0.23 4.66 3.55
CA ARG A 11 -1.31 4.24 4.46
C ARG A 11 -2.55 5.11 4.30
N GLY A 12 -2.38 6.42 4.19
CA GLY A 12 -3.49 7.35 3.93
C GLY A 12 -4.16 7.06 2.58
N ILE A 13 -3.35 6.85 1.54
CA ILE A 13 -3.85 6.47 0.21
C ILE A 13 -4.58 5.12 0.26
N TYR A 14 -4.02 4.13 0.95
CA TYR A 14 -4.63 2.81 1.11
C TYR A 14 -6.00 2.89 1.77
N PHE A 15 -6.14 3.71 2.81
CA PHE A 15 -7.40 3.85 3.54
C PHE A 15 -8.50 4.49 2.71
N GLU A 16 -8.17 5.40 1.79
CA GLU A 16 -9.17 5.90 0.83
C GLU A 16 -9.45 4.85 -0.24
N TRP A 17 -8.41 4.22 -0.81
CA TRP A 17 -8.55 3.22 -1.85
C TRP A 17 -9.39 2.02 -1.41
N ILE A 18 -9.18 1.51 -0.19
CA ILE A 18 -9.87 0.31 0.33
C ILE A 18 -11.37 0.53 0.56
N ARG A 19 -11.83 1.78 0.73
CA ARG A 19 -13.26 2.09 0.88
C ARG A 19 -14.06 1.71 -0.37
N GLU A 20 -13.45 1.88 -1.54
CA GLU A 20 -14.05 1.54 -2.83
C GLU A 20 -13.66 0.12 -3.30
N ASN A 21 -12.57 -0.44 -2.77
CA ASN A 21 -11.97 -1.69 -3.23
C ASN A 21 -12.02 -2.81 -2.17
N ARG A 22 -12.95 -2.72 -1.20
CA ARG A 22 -13.01 -3.63 -0.04
C ARG A 22 -13.08 -5.11 -0.42
N ASP A 23 -13.85 -5.43 -1.46
CA ASP A 23 -14.08 -6.80 -1.91
C ASP A 23 -13.06 -7.29 -2.94
N THR A 24 -12.05 -6.46 -3.26
CA THR A 24 -10.97 -6.83 -4.18
C THR A 24 -10.21 -8.04 -3.63
N SER A 25 -10.10 -9.07 -4.46
CA SER A 25 -9.18 -10.18 -4.24
C SER A 25 -7.74 -9.72 -4.52
N GLU A 26 -6.75 -10.27 -3.81
CA GLU A 26 -5.33 -9.91 -3.99
C GLU A 26 -5.05 -8.41 -3.77
N LYS A 27 -5.43 -7.89 -2.59
CA LYS A 27 -5.30 -6.46 -2.25
C LYS A 27 -3.86 -5.95 -2.33
N GLU A 28 -2.86 -6.78 -1.99
CA GLU A 28 -1.45 -6.42 -2.08
C GLU A 28 -1.03 -6.10 -3.51
N LEU A 29 -1.40 -6.96 -4.46
CA LEU A 29 -1.07 -6.80 -5.87
C LEU A 29 -1.85 -5.64 -6.49
N SER A 30 -3.15 -5.58 -6.20
CA SER A 30 -4.03 -4.54 -6.72
C SER A 30 -3.61 -3.14 -6.24
N PHE A 31 -3.27 -3.01 -4.96
CA PHE A 31 -2.80 -1.75 -4.41
C PHE A 31 -1.41 -1.36 -4.92
N HIS A 32 -0.49 -2.32 -5.07
CA HIS A 32 0.82 -2.05 -5.69
C HIS A 32 0.65 -1.55 -7.14
N GLY A 33 -0.23 -2.17 -7.91
CA GLY A 33 -0.60 -1.72 -9.24
C GLY A 33 -1.15 -0.29 -9.24
N TYR A 34 -2.03 0.04 -8.29
CA TYR A 34 -2.57 1.39 -8.14
C TYR A 34 -1.46 2.43 -7.86
N ILE A 35 -0.58 2.18 -6.88
CA ILE A 35 0.46 3.16 -6.52
C ILE A 35 1.51 3.34 -7.61
N CYS A 36 1.78 2.33 -8.44
CA CYS A 36 2.69 2.44 -9.59
C CYS A 36 2.24 3.48 -10.61
N HIS A 37 0.93 3.77 -10.68
CA HIS A 37 0.36 4.76 -11.60
C HIS A 37 0.25 6.16 -10.98
N LEU A 38 0.63 6.35 -9.71
CA LEU A 38 0.61 7.66 -9.08
C LEU A 38 1.74 8.54 -9.62
N PRO A 39 1.48 9.84 -9.87
CA PRO A 39 2.47 10.76 -10.45
C PRO A 39 3.70 10.96 -9.55
N ASN A 40 3.56 10.73 -8.24
CA ASN A 40 4.64 10.86 -7.26
C ASN A 40 5.34 9.54 -6.92
N PHE A 41 5.07 8.45 -7.65
CA PHE A 41 5.63 7.12 -7.34
C PHE A 41 7.17 7.13 -7.23
N SER A 42 7.86 7.87 -8.10
CA SER A 42 9.32 8.00 -8.08
C SER A 42 9.89 8.64 -6.80
N ALA A 43 9.06 9.34 -6.01
CA ALA A 43 9.43 9.95 -4.74
C ALA A 43 9.37 8.97 -3.56
N PHE A 44 8.71 7.82 -3.73
CA PHE A 44 8.56 6.79 -2.70
C PHE A 44 9.89 6.08 -2.44
N ARG A 45 10.11 5.69 -1.18
CA ARG A 45 11.28 4.94 -0.75
C ARG A 45 10.81 3.76 0.09
N PHE A 46 10.97 2.55 -0.44
CA PHE A 46 10.53 1.30 0.20
C PHE A 46 11.61 0.68 1.10
N GLY A 47 12.81 1.27 1.15
CA GLY A 47 13.96 0.72 1.86
C GLY A 47 14.73 -0.28 1.01
N ALA A 48 15.36 -1.27 1.65
CA ALA A 48 16.18 -2.28 0.96
C ALA A 48 15.37 -3.38 0.25
N ALA A 49 14.10 -3.55 0.63
CA ALA A 49 13.21 -4.52 -0.01
C ALA A 49 12.73 -4.00 -1.38
N ARG A 50 12.28 -4.92 -2.25
CA ARG A 50 11.56 -4.53 -3.47
C ARG A 50 10.28 -3.79 -3.08
N ASP A 51 9.91 -2.81 -3.89
CA ASP A 51 8.71 -1.98 -3.72
C ASP A 51 7.44 -2.83 -3.51
N TYR A 52 7.24 -3.85 -4.34
CA TYR A 52 6.12 -4.78 -4.20
C TYR A 52 6.14 -5.52 -2.86
N GLN A 53 7.30 -6.08 -2.46
CA GLN A 53 7.41 -6.85 -1.22
C GLN A 53 7.09 -5.99 0.00
N GLN A 54 7.63 -4.77 0.05
CA GLN A 54 7.37 -3.85 1.15
C GLN A 54 5.90 -3.38 1.16
N THR A 55 5.33 -3.12 -0.02
CA THR A 55 3.91 -2.75 -0.15
C THR A 55 3.00 -3.87 0.33
N ALA A 56 3.28 -5.11 -0.06
CA ALA A 56 2.50 -6.28 0.34
C ALA A 56 2.52 -6.50 1.87
N MET A 57 3.68 -6.33 2.51
CA MET A 57 3.78 -6.39 3.98
C MET A 57 2.90 -5.33 4.64
N TRP A 58 2.99 -4.08 4.19
CA TRP A 58 2.19 -2.99 4.75
C TRP A 58 0.70 -3.19 4.56
N VAL A 59 0.26 -3.63 3.37
CA VAL A 59 -1.16 -3.88 3.09
C VAL A 59 -1.72 -4.98 4.01
N ARG A 60 -0.95 -6.03 4.29
CA ARG A 60 -1.36 -7.07 5.26
C ARG A 60 -1.54 -6.51 6.66
N GLU A 61 -0.54 -5.78 7.16
CA GLU A 61 -0.60 -5.14 8.48
C GLU A 61 -1.80 -4.18 8.60
N TRP A 62 -2.10 -3.42 7.54
CA TRP A 62 -3.23 -2.50 7.52
C TRP A 62 -4.57 -3.22 7.43
N ASN A 63 -4.67 -4.32 6.68
CA ASN A 63 -5.88 -5.15 6.65
C ASN A 63 -6.19 -5.76 8.01
N GLU A 64 -5.19 -6.27 8.71
CA GLU A 64 -5.34 -6.78 10.08
C GLU A 64 -5.91 -5.70 11.02
N GLN A 65 -5.40 -4.47 10.94
CA GLN A 65 -5.90 -3.34 11.73
C GLN A 65 -7.33 -2.94 11.39
N LEU A 66 -7.75 -3.13 10.14
CA LEU A 66 -9.10 -2.84 9.66
C LEU A 66 -10.08 -4.00 9.86
N GLY A 67 -9.63 -5.15 10.36
CA GLY A 67 -10.44 -6.37 10.47
C GLY A 67 -10.88 -6.91 9.10
N ILE A 68 -10.09 -6.66 8.06
CA ILE A 68 -10.31 -7.19 6.71
C ILE A 68 -9.57 -8.52 6.63
N SER A 69 -10.32 -9.62 6.68
CA SER A 69 -9.79 -10.94 6.38
C SER A 69 -9.42 -10.99 4.89
N SER A 70 -8.14 -11.28 4.59
CA SER A 70 -7.71 -11.67 3.23
C SER A 70 -8.28 -13.03 2.86
#